data_AF-A0A970K6L8-F1
#
_entry.id   AF-A0A970K6L8-F1
#
_cell.length_a   1.000
_cell.length_b   1.000
_cell.length_c   1.000
_cell.angle_alpha   90.00
_cell.angle_beta   90.00
_cell.angle_gamma   90.00
#
_symmetry.space_group_name_H-M   'P 1'
#
loop_
_entity.id
_entity.type
_entity.pdbx_description
1 polymer ?
#
loop_
_entity_poly.entity_id
_entity_poly.type
_entity_poly.pdbx_seq_one_letter_code
_entity_poly.pdbx_strand_id
1 'polypeptide(L)'
;MSHALNARLWANIDDKRSGSALVAEMTPLSLDSQAAQASFAGSSEMYWADLEKCTCMDFNINQSRSAPCKHMIRLAMELGLLPSAGIVRDIDAAQYRVALAKLKSMTSEGDLLAAVKIGAFLKELYTKGKSRVADTRGVDDTPLRFFFVLAGNSAAPIKTRKKDALALVKAIEARLGEWLLVTPQALLAAFEGYEQTDAA
;
A
#
# COMPACT_ATOMS: atom_id res chain seq x y z
N MET A 1 -16.62 -13.62 25.60
CA MET A 1 -17.51 -12.46 25.71
C MET A 1 -18.30 -12.36 24.42
N SER A 2 -19.61 -12.09 24.46
CA SER A 2 -20.43 -11.94 23.26
C SER A 2 -20.42 -10.48 22.81
N HIS A 3 -19.82 -10.21 21.66
CA HIS A 3 -19.94 -8.91 20.99
C HIS A 3 -21.33 -8.79 20.38
N ALA A 4 -21.92 -7.60 20.42
CA ALA A 4 -23.23 -7.33 19.84
C ALA A 4 -23.16 -6.17 18.84
N LEU A 5 -23.85 -6.31 17.72
CA LEU A 5 -23.93 -5.27 16.70
C LEU A 5 -25.03 -4.27 17.07
N ASN A 6 -24.70 -2.97 17.09
CA ASN A 6 -25.68 -1.91 17.36
C ASN A 6 -26.73 -1.83 16.24
N ALA A 7 -28.01 -2.03 16.56
CA ALA A 7 -29.08 -2.06 15.56
C ALA A 7 -29.16 -0.81 14.67
N ARG A 8 -28.86 0.39 15.19
CA ARG A 8 -28.94 1.64 14.41
C ARG A 8 -27.90 1.69 13.29
N LEU A 9 -26.67 1.29 13.60
CA LEU A 9 -25.58 1.30 12.63
C LEU A 9 -25.73 0.13 11.66
N TRP A 10 -26.04 -1.06 12.17
CA TRP A 10 -25.97 -2.30 11.43
C TRP A 10 -27.28 -2.68 10.71
N ALA A 11 -28.33 -1.85 10.81
CA ALA A 11 -29.59 -2.05 10.09
C ALA A 11 -29.48 -1.86 8.57
N ASN A 12 -28.52 -1.06 8.10
CA ASN A 12 -28.41 -0.64 6.70
C ASN A 12 -27.11 -1.15 6.06
N ILE A 13 -26.88 -2.46 6.10
CA ILE A 13 -25.74 -3.08 5.41
C ILE A 13 -26.05 -3.14 3.92
N ASP A 14 -25.21 -2.48 3.12
CA ASP A 14 -25.30 -2.48 1.66
C ASP A 14 -24.58 -3.70 1.06
N ASP A 15 -25.23 -4.40 0.14
CA ASP A 15 -24.70 -5.62 -0.48
C ASP A 15 -23.38 -5.39 -1.23
N LYS A 16 -23.19 -4.22 -1.85
CA LYS A 16 -21.94 -3.90 -2.55
C LYS A 16 -20.79 -3.71 -1.55
N ARG A 17 -21.06 -3.10 -0.39
CA ARG A 17 -20.09 -2.98 0.71
C ARG A 17 -19.75 -4.34 1.30
N SER A 18 -20.76 -5.20 1.49
CA SER A 18 -20.56 -6.58 1.93
C SER A 18 -19.68 -7.36 0.95
N GLY A 19 -19.97 -7.29 -0.36
CA GLY A 19 -19.12 -7.91 -1.38
C GLY A 19 -17.68 -7.37 -1.37
N SER A 20 -17.53 -6.05 -1.19
CA SER A 20 -16.22 -5.41 -1.08
C SER A 20 -15.45 -5.81 0.18
N ALA A 21 -16.13 -6.24 1.25
CA ALA A 21 -15.50 -6.72 2.48
C ALA A 21 -14.89 -8.12 2.31
N LEU A 22 -15.38 -8.93 1.36
CA LEU A 22 -14.93 -10.32 1.15
C LEU A 22 -13.56 -10.43 0.47
N VAL A 23 -13.10 -9.38 -0.21
CA VAL A 23 -11.89 -9.43 -1.05
C VAL A 23 -10.60 -9.57 -0.22
N ALA A 24 -9.57 -10.14 -0.85
CA ALA A 24 -8.25 -10.40 -0.26
C ALA A 24 -7.60 -9.15 0.40
N GLU A 25 -7.67 -8.00 -0.28
CA GLU A 25 -7.10 -6.73 0.22
C GLU A 25 -7.72 -6.23 1.52
N MET A 26 -8.90 -6.75 1.91
CA MET A 26 -9.57 -6.41 3.17
C MET A 26 -9.19 -7.36 4.30
N THR A 27 -8.23 -8.26 4.11
CA THR A 27 -7.70 -9.06 5.22
C THR A 27 -7.17 -8.11 6.31
N PRO A 28 -7.59 -8.27 7.59
CA PRO A 28 -7.07 -7.45 8.69
C PRO A 28 -5.55 -7.56 8.78
N LEU A 29 -4.87 -6.42 8.93
CA LEU A 29 -3.43 -6.36 9.20
C LEU A 29 -3.12 -6.71 10.66
N SER A 30 -4.06 -6.40 11.56
CA SER A 30 -4.10 -6.85 12.94
C SER A 30 -5.56 -7.08 13.35
N LEU A 31 -5.79 -8.04 14.24
CA LEU A 31 -7.11 -8.35 14.80
C LEU A 31 -6.99 -8.62 16.29
N ASP A 32 -7.67 -7.81 17.10
CA ASP A 32 -7.94 -8.09 18.50
C ASP A 32 -9.40 -8.52 18.64
N SER A 33 -9.61 -9.83 18.72
CA SER A 33 -10.94 -10.41 18.86
C SER A 33 -11.58 -10.13 20.22
N GLN A 34 -10.80 -9.80 21.26
CA GLN A 34 -11.32 -9.47 22.58
C GLN A 34 -11.83 -8.04 22.64
N ALA A 35 -11.07 -7.10 22.10
CA ALA A 35 -11.46 -5.70 22.02
C ALA A 35 -12.43 -5.40 20.85
N ALA A 36 -12.64 -6.37 19.95
CA ALA A 36 -13.34 -6.19 18.67
C ALA A 36 -12.74 -5.03 17.87
N GLN A 37 -11.42 -5.05 17.70
CA GLN A 37 -10.66 -4.02 17.00
C GLN A 37 -9.80 -4.65 15.90
N ALA A 38 -9.65 -3.96 14.78
CA ALA A 38 -8.75 -4.38 13.71
C ALA A 38 -8.15 -3.18 12.97
N SER A 39 -6.99 -3.43 12.34
CA SER A 39 -6.40 -2.51 11.38
C SER A 39 -6.52 -3.07 9.95
N PHE A 40 -6.69 -2.18 8.98
CA PHE A 40 -6.92 -2.53 7.58
C PHE A 40 -6.06 -1.66 6.65
N ALA A 41 -5.74 -2.22 5.49
CA ALA A 41 -5.02 -1.50 4.45
C ALA A 41 -5.89 -0.42 3.80
N GLY A 42 -5.52 0.85 3.95
CA GLY A 42 -6.18 1.97 3.28
C GLY A 42 -5.54 2.35 1.95
N SER A 43 -6.03 3.44 1.34
CA SER A 43 -5.48 3.96 0.08
C SER A 43 -4.21 4.80 0.28
N SER A 44 -4.09 5.46 1.43
CA SER A 44 -2.99 6.37 1.79
C SER A 44 -2.35 5.99 3.13
N GLU A 45 -3.13 5.41 4.04
CA GLU A 45 -2.74 5.09 5.41
C GLU A 45 -3.41 3.80 5.90
N MET A 46 -3.08 3.34 7.10
CA MET A 46 -3.83 2.27 7.76
C MET A 46 -5.13 2.82 8.36
N TYR A 47 -6.21 2.07 8.21
CA TYR A 47 -7.47 2.37 8.87
C TYR A 47 -7.64 1.51 10.11
N TRP A 48 -8.14 2.13 11.18
CA TRP A 48 -8.53 1.44 12.40
C TRP A 48 -10.03 1.35 12.45
N ALA A 49 -10.55 0.17 12.83
CA ALA A 49 -11.97 -0.06 12.95
C ALA A 49 -12.28 -0.86 14.22
N ASP A 50 -13.42 -0.52 14.81
CA ASP A 50 -14.13 -1.37 15.76
C ASP A 50 -15.58 -1.57 15.26
N LEU A 51 -16.48 -2.09 16.10
CA LEU A 51 -17.88 -2.32 15.71
C LEU A 51 -18.76 -1.05 15.74
N GLU A 52 -18.23 0.09 16.17
CA GLU A 52 -18.94 1.36 16.32
C GLU A 52 -18.42 2.46 15.38
N LYS A 53 -17.11 2.47 15.09
CA LYS A 53 -16.44 3.49 14.27
C LYS A 53 -15.32 2.91 13.41
N CYS A 54 -14.99 3.65 12.36
CA CYS A 54 -13.82 3.42 11.54
C CYS A 54 -13.17 4.76 11.14
N THR A 55 -11.84 4.80 11.06
CA THR A 55 -11.11 6.01 10.66
C THR A 55 -11.15 6.27 9.15
N CYS A 56 -11.77 5.38 8.35
CA CYS A 56 -11.82 5.57 6.91
C CYS A 56 -12.82 6.68 6.50
N MET A 57 -12.49 7.38 5.41
CA MET A 57 -13.33 8.45 4.86
C MET A 57 -14.74 7.97 4.49
N ASP A 58 -14.87 6.73 4.00
CA ASP A 58 -16.17 6.14 3.67
C ASP A 58 -17.08 6.09 4.90
N PHE A 59 -16.57 5.70 6.07
CA PHE A 59 -17.37 5.74 7.29
C PHE A 59 -17.71 7.19 7.67
N ASN A 60 -16.71 8.09 7.64
CA ASN A 60 -16.89 9.49 8.01
C ASN A 60 -18.00 10.20 7.21
N ILE A 61 -18.03 10.00 5.88
CA ILE A 61 -19.06 10.55 5.00
C ILE A 61 -20.45 9.93 5.28
N ASN A 62 -20.49 8.64 5.63
CA ASN A 62 -21.73 7.90 5.82
C ASN A 62 -22.24 7.88 7.27
N GLN A 63 -21.61 8.59 8.21
CA GLN A 63 -22.09 8.70 9.59
C GLN A 63 -23.54 9.20 9.66
N SER A 64 -23.90 10.15 8.79
CA SER A 64 -25.26 10.69 8.67
C SER A 64 -26.32 9.64 8.32
N ARG A 65 -25.92 8.55 7.64
CA ARG A 65 -26.79 7.44 7.22
C ARG A 65 -26.77 6.26 8.18
N SER A 66 -25.95 6.34 9.25
CA SER A 66 -25.77 5.26 10.24
C SER A 66 -25.55 3.91 9.56
N ALA A 67 -24.55 3.81 8.67
CA ALA A 67 -24.23 2.55 7.97
C ALA A 67 -22.74 2.19 8.11
N PRO A 68 -22.40 0.91 8.35
CA PRO A 68 -21.01 0.50 8.48
C PRO A 68 -20.28 0.64 7.14
N CYS A 69 -18.98 0.91 7.20
CA CYS A 69 -18.11 0.78 6.03
C CYS A 69 -17.69 -0.68 5.84
N LYS A 70 -17.08 -0.98 4.69
CA LYS A 70 -16.58 -2.33 4.38
C LYS A 70 -15.58 -2.90 5.41
N HIS A 71 -14.77 -2.05 6.07
CA HIS A 71 -13.80 -2.52 7.08
C HIS A 71 -14.50 -3.03 8.33
N MET A 72 -15.53 -2.32 8.79
CA MET A 72 -16.34 -2.74 9.93
C MET A 72 -17.07 -4.04 9.59
N ILE A 73 -17.68 -4.12 8.40
CA ILE A 73 -18.34 -5.34 7.92
C ILE A 73 -17.35 -6.52 7.93
N ARG A 74 -16.14 -6.33 7.39
CA ARG A 74 -15.10 -7.37 7.40
C ARG A 74 -14.74 -7.78 8.84
N LEU A 75 -14.54 -6.83 9.74
CA LEU A 75 -14.28 -7.11 11.16
C LEU A 75 -15.42 -7.95 11.78
N ALA A 76 -16.67 -7.55 11.59
CA ALA A 76 -17.82 -8.29 12.12
C ALA A 76 -17.89 -9.73 11.56
N MET A 77 -17.52 -9.94 10.29
CA MET A 77 -17.43 -11.29 9.73
C MET A 77 -16.28 -12.11 10.33
N GLU A 78 -15.09 -11.50 10.56
CA GLU A 78 -13.96 -12.19 11.21
C GLU A 78 -14.27 -12.53 12.68
N LEU A 79 -15.14 -11.76 13.33
CA LEU A 79 -15.66 -12.03 14.67
C LEU A 79 -16.84 -13.03 14.68
N GLY A 80 -17.31 -13.50 13.52
CA GLY A 80 -18.45 -14.42 13.42
C GLY A 80 -19.81 -13.79 13.71
N LEU A 81 -19.93 -12.46 13.69
CA LEU A 81 -21.16 -11.72 13.94
C LEU A 81 -22.00 -11.52 12.66
N LEU A 82 -21.39 -11.72 11.49
CA LEU A 82 -22.03 -11.69 10.18
C LEU A 82 -21.64 -12.93 9.37
N PRO A 83 -22.47 -13.34 8.38
CA PRO A 83 -22.12 -14.40 7.45
C PRO A 83 -20.78 -14.13 6.77
N SER A 84 -19.87 -15.10 6.81
CA SER A 84 -18.49 -15.00 6.30
C SER A 84 -18.23 -15.89 5.08
N ALA A 85 -19.29 -16.39 4.44
CA ALA A 85 -19.18 -17.21 3.24
C ALA A 85 -18.49 -16.42 2.11
N GLY A 86 -17.42 -16.98 1.54
CA GLY A 86 -16.68 -16.37 0.45
C GLY A 86 -15.58 -15.38 0.86
N ILE A 87 -15.28 -15.23 2.16
CA ILE A 87 -14.13 -14.42 2.60
C ILE A 87 -12.83 -15.00 2.06
N VAL A 88 -12.06 -14.14 1.40
CA VAL A 88 -10.67 -14.41 1.02
C VAL A 88 -9.75 -13.82 2.10
N ARG A 89 -8.90 -14.68 2.67
CA ARG A 89 -7.85 -14.29 3.63
C ARG A 89 -6.50 -14.41 2.96
N ASP A 90 -5.88 -13.27 2.74
CA ASP A 90 -4.57 -13.14 2.11
C ASP A 90 -3.89 -11.90 2.71
N ILE A 91 -3.03 -12.14 3.70
CA ILE A 91 -2.32 -11.09 4.41
C ILE A 91 -1.32 -10.37 3.48
N ASP A 92 -0.75 -11.08 2.50
CA ASP A 92 0.19 -10.49 1.54
C ASP A 92 -0.52 -9.51 0.60
N ALA A 93 -1.76 -9.79 0.20
CA ALA A 93 -2.56 -8.83 -0.57
C ALA A 93 -2.84 -7.53 0.21
N ALA A 94 -3.18 -7.64 1.50
CA ALA A 94 -3.40 -6.47 2.36
C ALA A 94 -2.10 -5.70 2.61
N GLN A 95 -1.01 -6.40 2.93
CA GLN A 95 0.31 -5.78 3.14
C GLN A 95 0.85 -5.15 1.86
N TYR A 96 0.62 -5.77 0.69
CA TYR A 96 0.98 -5.19 -0.60
C TYR A 96 0.29 -3.85 -0.84
N ARG A 97 -0.99 -3.74 -0.49
CA ARG A 97 -1.73 -2.49 -0.62
C ARG A 97 -1.13 -1.38 0.23
N VAL A 98 -0.73 -1.68 1.47
CA VAL A 98 -0.02 -0.73 2.34
C VAL A 98 1.33 -0.34 1.74
N ALA A 99 2.12 -1.33 1.30
CA ALA A 99 3.42 -1.11 0.67
C ALA A 99 3.31 -0.22 -0.57
N LEU A 100 2.30 -0.45 -1.43
CA LEU A 100 2.05 0.34 -2.62
C LEU A 100 1.67 1.78 -2.28
N ALA A 101 0.80 1.99 -1.29
CA ALA A 101 0.44 3.33 -0.81
C ALA A 101 1.68 4.08 -0.29
N LYS A 102 2.53 3.40 0.49
CA LYS A 102 3.78 3.98 1.00
C LYS A 102 4.74 4.35 -0.13
N LEU A 103 4.92 3.46 -1.10
CA LEU A 103 5.78 3.73 -2.27
C LEU A 103 5.26 4.92 -3.07
N LYS A 104 3.95 5.02 -3.29
CA LYS A 104 3.35 6.18 -3.98
C LYS A 104 3.75 7.49 -3.30
N SER A 105 3.54 7.59 -1.98
CA SER A 105 3.93 8.77 -1.19
C SER A 105 5.45 9.03 -1.26
N MET A 106 6.28 7.99 -1.15
CA MET A 106 7.74 8.13 -1.28
C MET A 106 8.15 8.68 -2.65
N THR A 107 7.51 8.21 -3.72
CA THR A 107 7.82 8.65 -5.09
C THR A 107 7.30 10.06 -5.40
N SER A 108 6.10 10.42 -4.94
CA SER A 108 5.46 11.71 -5.24
C SER A 108 5.98 12.84 -4.35
N GLU A 109 6.20 12.58 -3.06
CA GLU A 109 6.42 13.62 -2.04
C GLU A 109 7.67 13.38 -1.21
N GLY A 110 8.16 12.14 -1.14
CA GLY A 110 9.32 11.77 -0.33
C GLY A 110 10.64 12.40 -0.79
N ASP A 111 11.70 12.11 -0.04
CA ASP A 111 13.06 12.51 -0.39
C ASP A 111 13.42 12.13 -1.84
N LEU A 112 14.06 13.06 -2.55
CA LEU A 112 14.32 12.92 -3.97
C LEU A 112 15.30 11.78 -4.26
N LEU A 113 16.35 11.64 -3.43
CA LEU A 113 17.33 10.56 -3.58
C LEU A 113 16.68 9.20 -3.38
N ALA A 114 15.80 9.05 -2.38
CA ALA A 114 15.02 7.83 -2.18
C ALA A 114 14.10 7.53 -3.38
N ALA A 115 13.40 8.54 -3.90
CA ALA A 115 12.54 8.41 -5.07
C ALA A 115 13.34 7.96 -6.31
N VAL A 116 14.48 8.61 -6.61
CA VAL A 116 15.38 8.23 -7.72
C VAL A 116 15.83 6.77 -7.59
N LYS A 117 16.27 6.35 -6.40
CA LYS A 117 16.73 4.96 -6.16
C LYS A 117 15.61 3.96 -6.43
N ILE A 118 14.39 4.24 -5.97
CA ILE A 118 13.20 3.40 -6.23
C ILE A 118 12.91 3.33 -7.73
N GLY A 119 12.87 4.48 -8.41
CA GLY A 119 12.56 4.56 -9.84
C GLY A 119 13.59 3.84 -10.71
N ALA A 120 14.87 4.10 -10.47
CA ALA A 120 15.97 3.47 -11.19
C ALA A 120 15.94 1.95 -11.01
N PHE A 121 15.74 1.47 -9.78
CA PHE A 121 15.63 0.04 -9.48
C PHE A 121 14.44 -0.60 -10.20
N LEU A 122 13.23 -0.04 -10.07
CA LEU A 122 12.03 -0.58 -10.71
C LEU A 122 12.11 -0.54 -12.24
N LYS A 123 12.62 0.54 -12.82
CA LYS A 123 12.83 0.68 -14.27
C LYS A 123 13.81 -0.37 -14.77
N GLU A 124 14.95 -0.55 -14.10
CA GLU A 124 15.91 -1.59 -14.45
C GLU A 124 15.30 -2.99 -14.36
N LEU A 125 14.69 -3.31 -13.22
CA LEU A 125 14.11 -4.62 -12.94
C LEU A 125 13.06 -5.03 -13.98
N TYR A 126 12.15 -4.11 -14.35
CA TYR A 126 11.04 -4.41 -15.27
C TYR A 126 11.35 -4.21 -16.75
N THR A 127 12.43 -3.50 -17.09
CA THR A 127 12.91 -3.36 -18.48
C THR A 127 13.95 -4.43 -18.83
N LYS A 128 14.93 -4.67 -17.96
CA LYS A 128 16.00 -5.67 -18.19
C LYS A 128 15.63 -7.07 -17.71
N GLY A 129 14.53 -7.21 -16.95
CA GLY A 129 14.07 -8.49 -16.40
C GLY A 129 14.88 -8.98 -15.19
N LYS A 130 15.86 -8.20 -14.73
CA LYS A 130 16.66 -8.44 -13.52
C LYS A 130 17.31 -7.16 -13.03
N SER A 131 17.55 -7.05 -11.74
CA SER A 131 18.40 -6.01 -11.15
C SER A 131 19.25 -6.60 -10.02
N ARG A 132 20.41 -5.99 -9.75
CA ARG A 132 21.31 -6.43 -8.69
C ARG A 132 21.00 -5.67 -7.40
N VAL A 133 20.84 -6.39 -6.31
CA VAL A 133 20.66 -5.82 -4.97
C VAL A 133 21.97 -5.94 -4.21
N ALA A 134 22.59 -4.80 -3.88
CA ALA A 134 23.93 -4.78 -3.27
C ALA A 134 23.94 -5.28 -1.83
N ASP A 135 22.89 -4.99 -1.06
CA ASP A 135 22.67 -5.47 0.30
C ASP A 135 21.24 -6.00 0.40
N THR A 136 21.11 -7.27 0.75
CA THR A 136 19.81 -7.96 0.88
C THR A 136 19.25 -7.89 2.30
N ARG A 137 20.01 -7.37 3.28
CA ARG A 137 19.56 -7.27 4.67
C ARG A 137 18.37 -6.32 4.78
N GLY A 138 17.30 -6.78 5.43
CA GLY A 138 16.08 -6.00 5.64
C GLY A 138 15.25 -5.78 4.38
N VAL A 139 15.58 -6.40 3.24
CA VAL A 139 14.77 -6.29 2.02
C VAL A 139 13.33 -6.74 2.24
N ASP A 140 13.14 -7.78 3.06
CA ASP A 140 11.82 -8.32 3.44
C ASP A 140 11.00 -7.38 4.32
N ASP A 141 11.61 -6.33 4.88
CA ASP A 141 10.91 -5.28 5.63
C ASP A 141 10.59 -4.07 4.75
N THR A 142 11.14 -4.03 3.52
CA THR A 142 10.90 -2.92 2.61
C THR A 142 9.58 -3.07 1.86
N PRO A 143 8.90 -1.94 1.54
CA PRO A 143 7.75 -1.97 0.63
C PRO A 143 8.05 -2.57 -0.76
N LEU A 144 9.31 -2.56 -1.18
CA LEU A 144 9.73 -3.06 -2.49
C LEU A 144 9.70 -4.59 -2.59
N ARG A 145 9.67 -5.34 -1.47
CA ARG A 145 9.67 -6.82 -1.47
C ARG A 145 8.56 -7.43 -2.33
N PHE A 146 7.45 -6.72 -2.50
CA PHE A 146 6.33 -7.18 -3.29
C PHE A 146 6.52 -7.10 -4.81
N PHE A 147 7.63 -6.52 -5.28
CA PHE A 147 7.89 -6.30 -6.71
C PHE A 147 8.88 -7.30 -7.30
N PHE A 148 9.58 -8.08 -6.50
CA PHE A 148 10.58 -9.04 -6.98
C PHE A 148 10.70 -10.27 -6.09
N VAL A 149 11.34 -11.29 -6.63
CA VAL A 149 11.84 -12.45 -5.89
C VAL A 149 13.37 -12.42 -5.93
N LEU A 150 14.02 -12.71 -4.80
CA LEU A 150 15.47 -12.79 -4.71
C LEU A 150 15.99 -14.21 -5.02
N ALA A 151 17.07 -14.26 -5.78
CA ALA A 151 17.94 -15.43 -5.93
C ALA A 151 19.37 -14.98 -5.67
N GLY A 152 19.82 -15.11 -4.41
CA GLY A 152 21.05 -14.46 -3.93
C GLY A 152 20.94 -12.94 -4.03
N ASN A 153 21.89 -12.30 -4.70
CA ASN A 153 21.92 -10.84 -4.89
C ASN A 153 21.23 -10.38 -6.19
N SER A 154 20.50 -11.28 -6.86
CA SER A 154 19.75 -10.95 -8.07
C SER A 154 18.25 -10.91 -7.77
N ALA A 155 17.61 -9.81 -8.14
CA ALA A 155 16.16 -9.65 -8.10
C ALA A 155 15.56 -9.94 -9.47
N ALA A 156 14.48 -10.74 -9.51
CA ALA A 156 13.67 -11.01 -10.69
C ALA A 156 12.24 -10.46 -10.50
N PRO A 157 11.62 -9.86 -11.53
CA PRO A 157 10.34 -9.15 -11.38
C PRO A 157 9.16 -10.10 -11.13
N ILE A 158 8.28 -9.70 -10.22
CA ILE A 158 6.94 -10.29 -10.09
C ILE A 158 6.06 -9.69 -11.18
N LYS A 159 5.85 -10.43 -12.28
CA LYS A 159 5.22 -9.92 -13.51
C LYS A 159 3.84 -9.27 -13.30
N THR A 160 3.05 -9.78 -12.35
CA THR A 160 1.71 -9.23 -12.03
C THR A 160 1.77 -7.80 -11.48
N ARG A 161 2.91 -7.34 -10.96
CA ARG A 161 3.09 -5.98 -10.42
C ARG A 161 3.64 -4.97 -11.43
N LYS A 162 3.86 -5.38 -12.69
CA LYS A 162 4.44 -4.53 -13.74
C LYS A 162 3.69 -3.20 -13.91
N LYS A 163 2.35 -3.24 -13.91
CA LYS A 163 1.53 -2.02 -14.09
C LYS A 163 1.82 -1.00 -12.98
N ASP A 164 1.82 -1.44 -11.73
CA ASP A 164 2.07 -0.57 -10.57
C ASP A 164 3.52 -0.09 -10.53
N ALA A 165 4.48 -0.95 -10.88
CA ALA A 165 5.90 -0.57 -10.96
C ALA A 165 6.11 0.55 -11.97
N LEU A 166 5.53 0.44 -13.17
CA LEU A 166 5.62 1.47 -14.20
C LEU A 166 4.89 2.76 -13.81
N ALA A 167 3.80 2.67 -13.04
CA ALA A 167 3.12 3.85 -12.51
C ALA A 167 4.00 4.61 -11.50
N LEU A 168 4.72 3.90 -10.62
CA LEU A 168 5.69 4.49 -9.69
C LEU A 168 6.85 5.17 -10.44
N VAL A 169 7.40 4.51 -11.48
CA VAL A 169 8.45 5.10 -12.32
C VAL A 169 7.95 6.39 -12.98
N LYS A 170 6.75 6.38 -13.57
CA LYS A 170 6.16 7.57 -14.19
C LYS A 170 5.92 8.72 -13.21
N ALA A 171 5.56 8.42 -11.96
CA ALA A 171 5.39 9.44 -10.94
C ALA A 171 6.71 10.17 -10.65
N ILE A 172 7.83 9.44 -10.68
CA ILE A 172 9.18 10.02 -10.50
C ILE A 172 9.60 10.80 -11.75
N GLU A 173 9.37 10.26 -12.94
CA GLU A 173 9.64 10.94 -14.21
C GLU A 173 8.85 12.26 -14.33
N ALA A 174 7.62 12.31 -13.81
CA ALA A 174 6.84 13.55 -13.76
C ALA A 174 7.43 14.58 -12.78
N ARG A 175 8.15 14.13 -11.75
CA ARG A 175 8.73 14.98 -10.70
C ARG A 175 10.13 15.50 -11.06
N LEU A 176 10.92 14.67 -11.73
CA LEU A 176 12.34 14.93 -12.05
C LEU A 176 12.60 15.18 -13.54
N GLY A 177 11.69 14.76 -14.41
CA GLY A 177 11.98 14.59 -15.83
C GLY A 177 12.62 13.24 -16.13
N GLU A 178 12.21 12.62 -17.24
CA GLU A 178 12.72 11.30 -17.65
C GLU A 178 14.23 11.29 -17.86
N TRP A 179 14.78 12.34 -18.47
CA TRP A 179 16.20 12.45 -18.81
C TRP A 179 17.13 12.35 -17.59
N LEU A 180 16.77 13.01 -16.49
CA LEU A 180 17.53 12.99 -15.24
C LEU A 180 17.47 11.61 -14.56
N LEU A 181 16.37 10.88 -14.72
CA LEU A 181 16.22 9.54 -14.15
C LEU A 181 17.05 8.48 -14.91
N VAL A 182 17.22 8.64 -16.22
CA VAL A 182 17.91 7.64 -17.07
C VAL A 182 19.41 7.90 -17.25
N THR A 183 19.89 9.09 -16.91
CA THR A 183 21.28 9.50 -17.16
C THR A 183 21.98 9.82 -15.83
N PRO A 184 22.70 8.86 -15.22
CA PRO A 184 23.43 9.10 -13.97
C PRO A 184 24.40 10.29 -14.04
N GLN A 185 25.04 10.49 -15.19
CA GLN A 185 25.94 11.61 -15.45
C GLN A 185 25.20 12.96 -15.45
N ALA A 186 23.95 12.99 -15.93
CA ALA A 186 23.14 14.20 -15.91
C ALA A 186 22.74 14.59 -14.50
N LEU A 187 22.39 13.59 -13.68
CA LEU A 187 22.08 13.81 -12.27
C LEU A 187 23.31 14.34 -11.52
N LEU A 188 24.49 13.72 -11.72
CA LEU A 188 25.75 14.16 -11.13
C LEU A 188 26.12 15.59 -11.57
N ALA A 189 26.03 15.89 -12.87
CA ALA A 189 26.30 17.23 -13.40
C ALA A 189 25.35 18.29 -12.82
N ALA A 190 24.08 17.95 -12.59
CA ALA A 190 23.12 18.85 -11.95
C ALA A 190 23.46 19.14 -10.49
N PHE A 191 23.97 18.15 -9.75
CA PHE A 191 24.47 18.35 -8.38
C PHE A 191 25.73 19.21 -8.34
N GLU A 192 26.73 18.90 -9.18
CA GLU A 192 28.00 19.62 -9.23
C GLU A 192 27.83 21.09 -9.65
N GLY A 193 26.92 21.38 -10.58
CA GLY A 193 26.60 22.75 -10.99
C GLY A 193 25.90 23.57 -9.90
N TYR A 194 25.10 22.92 -9.04
CA TYR A 194 24.41 23.59 -7.93
C TYR A 194 25.37 23.98 -6.79
N GLU A 195 26.30 23.09 -6.43
CA GLU A 195 27.30 23.38 -5.40
C GLU A 195 28.25 24.54 -5.79
N GLN A 196 28.49 24.73 -7.08
CA GLN A 196 29.29 25.86 -7.59
C GLN A 196 28.56 27.21 -7.50
N THR A 197 27.23 27.23 -7.47
CA THR A 197 26.44 28.47 -7.37
C THR A 197 26.23 28.95 -5.92
N ASP A 198 26.30 28.06 -4.93
CA ASP A 198 26.16 28.41 -3.51
C ASP A 198 27.49 28.85 -2.86
N ALA A 199 28.61 28.79 -3.59
CA ALA A 199 29.94 29.17 -3.14
C ALA A 199 30.40 30.57 -3.62
N ALA A 200 29.50 31.36 -4.23
CA ALA A 200 29.74 32.72 -4.73
C ALA A 200 28.88 33.74 -3.99
#